data_AF-A0A844X2A6-F1
#
_entry.id   AF-A0A844X2A6-F1
#
_cell.length_a   1.000
_cell.length_b   1.000
_cell.length_c   1.000
_cell.angle_alpha   90.00
_cell.angle_beta   90.00
_cell.angle_gamma   90.00
#
_symmetry.space_group_name_H-M   'P 1'
#
loop_
_entity.id
_entity.type
_entity.pdbx_description
1 polymer ?
#
loop_
_entity_poly.entity_id
_entity_poly.type
_entity_poly.pdbx_seq_one_letter_code
_entity_poly.pdbx_strand_id
1 'polypeptide(L)'
;SAVEFNNGLGYGWSHTLCHSLTFTEDHHIIWQNHENNLITFSEPTESVPAIHNLLSEAAIYLGHEPNQYLVSSESGIYHFVRETAESKQGKLLAISDKYGHRHNVIYDSDGKL
;
A
#
# COMPACT_ATOMS: atom_id res chain seq x y z
N SER A 1 -16.68 8.73 18.55
CA SER A 1 -15.76 8.01 19.43
C SER A 1 -14.84 7.17 18.57
N ALA A 2 -13.60 7.60 18.38
CA ALA A 2 -12.59 6.83 17.64
C ALA A 2 -12.12 5.72 18.56
N VAL A 3 -12.34 4.47 18.16
CA VAL A 3 -11.89 3.32 18.95
C VAL A 3 -10.46 3.01 18.48
N GLU A 4 -9.51 3.29 19.36
CA GLU A 4 -8.09 2.97 19.18
C GLU A 4 -7.93 1.45 19.37
N PHE A 5 -7.95 0.68 18.29
CA PHE A 5 -7.54 -0.72 18.34
C PHE A 5 -6.01 -0.80 18.36
N ASN A 6 -5.48 -0.82 19.57
CA ASN A 6 -4.08 -1.09 19.87
C ASN A 6 -3.81 -2.61 19.71
N ASN A 7 -3.52 -3.05 18.49
CA ASN A 7 -3.17 -4.43 18.15
C ASN A 7 -1.69 -4.78 18.43
N GLY A 8 -1.12 -4.28 19.53
CA GLY A 8 0.18 -4.76 20.05
C GLY A 8 1.43 -4.24 19.31
N LEU A 9 1.30 -3.22 18.46
CA LEU A 9 2.46 -2.64 17.76
C LEU A 9 3.24 -1.61 18.60
N GLY A 10 2.71 -1.16 19.74
CA GLY A 10 3.36 -0.16 20.60
C GLY A 10 3.02 1.29 20.18
N TYR A 11 3.39 2.24 21.05
CA TYR A 11 3.03 3.66 20.91
C TYR A 11 3.71 4.25 19.65
N GLY A 12 2.92 4.61 18.62
CA GLY A 12 3.40 5.27 17.39
C GLY A 12 3.01 4.61 16.06
N TRP A 13 2.53 3.36 16.06
CA TRP A 13 2.31 2.60 14.81
C TRP A 13 0.95 2.82 14.15
N SER A 14 -0.05 3.33 14.87
CA SER A 14 -1.38 3.62 14.29
C SER A 14 -1.31 4.62 13.14
N HIS A 15 -0.31 5.52 13.13
CA HIS A 15 -0.06 6.46 12.03
C HIS A 15 0.53 5.81 10.77
N THR A 16 1.17 4.64 10.91
CA THR A 16 1.86 3.93 9.81
C THR A 16 0.91 3.01 9.03
N LEU A 17 -0.33 2.80 9.50
CA LEU A 17 -1.32 1.91 8.87
C LEU A 17 -2.35 2.65 7.99
N CYS A 18 -2.27 3.97 7.85
CA CYS A 18 -3.18 4.76 7.00
C CYS A 18 -2.82 4.72 5.50
N HIS A 19 -2.07 3.72 5.05
CA HIS A 19 -1.76 3.56 3.64
C HIS A 19 -2.86 2.80 2.93
N SER A 20 -3.40 3.38 1.86
CA SER A 20 -4.43 2.76 1.03
C SER A 20 -4.04 2.80 -0.44
N LEU A 21 -4.52 1.82 -1.20
CA LEU A 21 -4.26 1.71 -2.63
C LEU A 21 -5.58 1.53 -3.36
N THR A 22 -5.97 2.50 -4.18
CA THR A 22 -7.23 2.51 -4.91
C THR A 22 -6.98 2.39 -6.42
N PHE A 23 -7.67 1.48 -7.07
CA PHE A 23 -7.64 1.26 -8.52
C PHE A 23 -8.82 1.99 -9.16
N THR A 24 -8.55 2.76 -10.21
CA THR A 24 -9.57 3.50 -10.95
C THR A 24 -9.97 2.77 -12.23
N GLU A 25 -11.06 3.21 -12.87
CA GLU A 25 -11.52 2.65 -14.15
C GLU A 25 -10.65 3.10 -15.33
N ASP A 26 -9.88 4.18 -15.18
CA ASP A 26 -9.02 4.77 -16.22
C ASP A 26 -7.58 4.20 -16.21
N HIS A 27 -7.36 2.98 -15.72
CA HIS A 27 -6.03 2.36 -15.59
C HIS A 27 -5.03 3.21 -14.77
N HIS A 28 -5.52 3.86 -13.72
CA HIS A 28 -4.69 4.55 -12.75
C HIS A 28 -4.82 3.93 -11.36
N ILE A 29 -3.78 4.15 -10.56
CA ILE A 29 -3.74 3.76 -9.16
C ILE A 29 -3.50 5.00 -8.32
N ILE A 30 -4.31 5.20 -7.29
CA ILE A 30 -4.16 6.27 -6.31
C ILE A 30 -3.66 5.63 -5.02
N TRP A 31 -2.48 6.04 -4.60
CA TRP A 31 -1.94 5.68 -3.30
C TRP A 31 -2.13 6.84 -2.33
N GLN A 32 -2.70 6.55 -1.17
CA GLN A 32 -2.74 7.49 -0.05
C GLN A 32 -1.61 7.15 0.92
N ASN A 33 -0.73 8.13 1.20
CA ASN A 33 0.34 7.95 2.17
C ASN A 33 -0.13 8.25 3.61
N HIS A 34 0.74 8.06 4.60
CA HIS A 34 0.45 8.36 6.02
C HIS A 34 0.13 9.84 6.31
N GLU A 35 0.54 10.76 5.42
CA GLU A 35 0.21 12.19 5.52
C GLU A 35 -1.12 12.54 4.87
N ASN A 36 -1.87 11.54 4.39
CA ASN A 36 -3.09 11.70 3.59
C ASN A 36 -2.84 12.37 2.22
N ASN A 37 -1.60 12.42 1.74
CA ASN A 37 -1.30 12.85 0.38
C ASN A 37 -1.76 11.77 -0.59
N LEU A 38 -2.45 12.19 -1.65
CA LEU A 38 -2.88 11.33 -2.75
C LEU A 38 -1.85 11.41 -3.87
N ILE A 39 -1.23 10.28 -4.18
CA ILE A 39 -0.22 10.15 -5.21
C ILE A 39 -0.80 9.23 -6.28
N THR A 40 -0.91 9.76 -7.50
CA THR A 40 -1.42 9.01 -8.65
C THR A 40 -0.28 8.40 -9.44
N PHE A 41 -0.46 7.14 -9.82
CA PHE A 41 0.40 6.39 -10.73
C PHE A 41 -0.44 5.85 -11.89
N SER A 42 0.18 5.65 -13.04
CA SER A 42 -0.36 4.75 -14.05
C SER A 42 -0.34 3.31 -13.53
N GLU A 43 -1.32 2.49 -13.91
CA GLU A 43 -1.36 1.08 -13.53
C GLU A 43 -0.16 0.35 -14.19
N PRO A 44 0.73 -0.27 -13.39
CA PRO A 44 1.87 -1.00 -13.93
C PRO A 44 1.39 -2.24 -14.68
N THR A 45 2.11 -2.61 -15.74
CA THR A 45 1.83 -3.80 -16.55
C THR A 45 3.07 -4.67 -16.67
N GLU A 46 2.97 -5.89 -17.16
CA GLU A 46 4.15 -6.73 -17.39
C GLU A 46 5.16 -6.09 -18.35
N SER A 47 4.70 -5.24 -19.28
CA SER A 47 5.58 -4.48 -20.19
C SER A 47 6.23 -3.26 -19.52
N VAL A 48 5.57 -2.67 -18.53
CA VAL A 48 6.06 -1.51 -17.77
C VAL A 48 5.80 -1.77 -16.28
N PRO A 49 6.63 -2.61 -15.64
CA PRO A 49 6.36 -3.10 -14.29
C PRO A 49 6.67 -2.09 -13.20
N ALA A 50 7.30 -0.96 -13.52
CA ALA A 50 7.69 0.07 -12.56
C ALA A 50 7.27 1.45 -13.07
N ILE A 51 6.48 2.16 -12.27
CA ILE A 51 6.02 3.53 -12.55
C ILE A 51 6.55 4.44 -11.45
N HIS A 52 7.36 5.43 -11.83
CA HIS A 52 7.99 6.37 -10.91
C HIS A 52 7.27 7.71 -10.92
N ASN A 53 7.01 8.26 -9.74
CA ASN A 53 6.59 9.64 -9.55
C ASN A 53 7.68 10.40 -8.79
N LEU A 54 8.55 11.07 -9.55
CA LEU A 54 9.72 11.76 -9.00
C LEU A 54 9.36 12.97 -8.14
N LEU A 55 8.21 13.60 -8.36
CA LEU A 55 7.77 14.75 -7.57
C LEU A 55 7.39 14.37 -6.15
N SER A 56 6.89 13.14 -5.97
CA SER A 56 6.49 12.58 -4.68
C SER A 56 7.51 11.59 -4.13
N GLU A 57 8.67 11.46 -4.77
CA GLU A 57 9.74 10.51 -4.41
C GLU A 57 9.21 9.09 -4.15
N ALA A 58 8.24 8.70 -4.98
CA ALA A 58 7.50 7.45 -4.83
C ALA A 58 7.46 6.67 -6.14
N ALA A 59 7.32 5.36 -6.03
CA ALA A 59 7.19 4.48 -7.19
C ALA A 59 6.26 3.31 -6.87
N ILE A 60 5.53 2.84 -7.87
CA ILE A 60 4.74 1.61 -7.77
C ILE A 60 5.32 0.56 -8.71
N TYR A 61 5.34 -0.68 -8.22
CA TYR A 61 5.89 -1.83 -8.92
C TYR A 61 4.85 -2.94 -8.96
N LEU A 62 4.81 -3.67 -10.07
CA LEU A 62 4.15 -4.97 -10.13
C LEU A 62 5.03 -6.01 -9.41
N GLY A 63 4.43 -6.74 -8.48
CA GLY A 63 5.10 -7.77 -7.72
C GLY A 63 5.33 -9.05 -8.52
N HIS A 64 6.01 -10.02 -7.89
CA HIS A 64 6.25 -11.32 -8.52
C HIS A 64 5.01 -12.21 -8.49
N GLU A 65 4.19 -12.05 -7.44
CA GLU A 65 2.92 -12.76 -7.31
C GLU A 65 1.82 -12.05 -8.12
N PRO A 66 0.85 -12.79 -8.66
CA PRO A 66 -0.26 -12.19 -9.39
C PRO A 66 -1.02 -11.18 -8.52
N ASN A 67 -1.36 -10.03 -9.10
CA ASN A 67 -2.06 -8.93 -8.44
C ASN A 67 -1.34 -8.34 -7.22
N GLN A 68 -0.04 -8.59 -7.08
CA GLN A 68 0.78 -7.96 -6.05
C GLN A 68 1.28 -6.61 -6.54
N TYR A 69 1.22 -5.60 -5.68
CA TYR A 69 1.71 -4.26 -5.95
C TYR A 69 2.62 -3.83 -4.81
N LEU A 70 3.77 -3.26 -5.14
CA LEU A 70 4.68 -2.69 -4.16
C LEU A 70 4.74 -1.20 -4.37
N VAL A 71 4.50 -0.42 -3.32
CA VAL A 71 4.72 1.04 -3.37
C VAL A 71 5.96 1.35 -2.55
N SER A 72 6.93 2.03 -3.15
CA SER A 72 8.12 2.53 -2.46
C SER A 72 7.99 4.03 -2.28
N SER A 73 8.38 4.53 -1.11
CA SER A 73 8.59 5.95 -0.81
C SER A 73 9.79 6.13 0.13
N GLU A 74 10.08 7.37 0.53
CA GLU A 74 11.11 7.66 1.54
C GLU A 74 10.88 6.93 2.87
N SER A 75 9.63 6.65 3.21
CA SER A 75 9.24 5.99 4.46
C SER A 75 9.44 4.47 4.44
N GLY A 76 9.54 3.85 3.26
CA GLY A 76 9.71 2.40 3.10
C GLY A 76 8.96 1.82 1.92
N ILE A 77 8.71 0.51 1.98
CA ILE A 77 8.04 -0.28 0.94
C ILE A 77 6.75 -0.88 1.50
N TYR A 78 5.65 -0.68 0.79
CA TYR A 78 4.31 -1.11 1.17
C TYR A 78 3.84 -2.19 0.20
N HIS A 79 3.50 -3.36 0.74
CA HIS A 79 3.14 -4.55 -0.03
C HIS A 79 1.63 -4.67 -0.05
N PHE A 80 1.04 -4.54 -1.23
CA PHE A 80 -0.40 -4.67 -1.45
C PHE A 80 -0.72 -5.89 -2.30
N VAL A 81 -1.92 -6.43 -2.11
CA VAL A 81 -2.53 -7.39 -3.03
C VAL A 81 -3.90 -6.88 -3.45
N ARG A 82 -4.22 -7.01 -4.74
CA ARG A 82 -5.57 -6.78 -5.24
C ARG A 82 -6.28 -8.14 -5.34
N GLU A 83 -7.28 -8.36 -4.50
CA GLU A 83 -7.92 -9.69 -4.35
C GLU A 83 -8.55 -10.18 -5.65
N THR A 84 -9.24 -9.30 -6.38
CA THR A 84 -9.77 -9.59 -7.72
C THR A 84 -9.47 -8.45 -8.69
N ALA A 85 -9.51 -8.73 -9.99
CA ALA A 85 -9.36 -7.70 -11.03
C ALA A 85 -10.47 -6.63 -10.97
N GLU A 86 -11.60 -6.91 -10.32
CA GLU A 86 -12.71 -5.97 -10.13
C GLU A 86 -12.60 -5.20 -8.80
N SER A 87 -11.73 -5.64 -7.88
CA SER A 87 -11.52 -4.93 -6.62
C SER A 87 -10.99 -3.53 -6.88
N LYS A 88 -11.70 -2.52 -6.35
CA LYS A 88 -11.26 -1.12 -6.40
C LYS A 88 -10.20 -0.80 -5.36
N GLN A 89 -9.99 -1.67 -4.36
CA GLN A 89 -9.05 -1.46 -3.28
C GLN A 89 -8.02 -2.59 -3.23
N GLY A 90 -6.77 -2.21 -2.96
CA GLY A 90 -5.69 -3.10 -2.59
C GLY A 90 -5.65 -3.30 -1.08
N LYS A 91 -5.39 -4.54 -0.66
CA LYS A 91 -5.22 -4.92 0.74
C LYS A 91 -3.74 -4.85 1.10
N LEU A 92 -3.40 -4.11 2.15
CA LEU A 92 -2.03 -3.97 2.64
C LEU A 92 -1.61 -5.24 3.40
N LEU A 93 -0.64 -5.98 2.87
CA LEU A 93 -0.16 -7.22 3.48
C LEU A 93 1.03 -7.00 4.41
N ALA A 94 1.90 -6.04 4.08
CA ALA A 94 3.10 -5.79 4.86
C ALA A 94 3.68 -4.40 4.59
N ILE A 95 4.48 -3.93 5.53
CA ILE A 95 5.29 -2.72 5.41
C ILE A 95 6.73 -3.12 5.68
N SER A 96 7.64 -2.74 4.81
CA SER A 96 9.09 -2.90 5.01
C SER A 96 9.70 -1.52 5.23
N ASP A 97 10.35 -1.32 6.37
CA ASP A 97 11.02 -0.06 6.65
C ASP A 97 12.31 0.08 5.82
N LYS A 98 12.94 1.27 5.83
CA LYS A 98 14.18 1.56 5.07
C LYS A 98 15.38 0.66 5.40
N TYR A 99 15.39 0.02 6.56
CA TYR A 99 16.40 -0.95 6.98
C TYR A 99 16.05 -2.39 6.57
N GLY A 100 14.90 -2.60 5.94
CA GLY A 100 14.46 -3.89 5.41
C GLY A 100 13.70 -4.77 6.42
N HIS A 101 13.35 -4.28 7.62
CA HIS A 101 12.49 -5.07 8.50
C HIS A 101 11.07 -5.04 7.99
N ARG A 102 10.49 -6.23 7.86
CA ARG A 102 9.13 -6.42 7.36
C ARG A 102 8.16 -6.65 8.52
N HIS A 103 7.16 -5.79 8.59
CA HIS A 103 6.01 -5.90 9.49
C HIS A 103 4.82 -6.40 8.70
N ASN A 104 4.31 -7.58 9.03
CA ASN A 104 3.12 -8.11 8.37
C ASN A 104 1.87 -7.55 9.02
N VAL A 105 0.87 -7.28 8.19
CA VAL A 105 -0.43 -6.78 8.59
C VAL A 105 -1.39 -7.97 8.66
N ILE A 106 -1.94 -8.21 9.84
CA ILE A 106 -2.88 -9.30 10.09
C ILE A 106 -4.27 -8.70 10.20
N TYR A 107 -5.19 -9.23 9.41
CA TYR A 107 -6.60 -8.86 9.47
C TYR A 107 -7.36 -9.91 10.28
N ASP A 108 -8.36 -9.49 11.04
CA ASP A 108 -9.32 -10.41 11.64
C ASP A 108 -10.12 -11.16 10.57
N SER A 109 -10.84 -12.21 10.97
CA SER A 109 -11.81 -12.95 10.16
C SER A 109 -12.83 -12.08 9.41
N ASP A 110 -13.15 -10.87 9.91
CA ASP A 110 -14.04 -9.89 9.27
C ASP A 110 -13.31 -8.97 8.26
N GLY A 111 -12.01 -9.17 8.02
CA GLY A 111 -11.22 -8.34 7.10
C GLY A 111 -10.85 -6.95 7.66
N LYS A 112 -11.01 -6.75 8.97
CA LYS A 112 -10.62 -5.53 9.68
C LYS A 112 -9.22 -5.66 10.29
N LEU A 113 -8.48 -4.55 10.34
CA LEU A 113 -7.20 -4.41 11.04
C LEU A 113 -7.38 -4.45 12.56
#